data_AF-A0A136II97-F1
#
_entry.id   AF-A0A136II97-F1
#
_cell.length_a   1.000
_cell.length_b   1.000
_cell.length_c   1.000
_cell.angle_alpha   90.00
_cell.angle_beta   90.00
_cell.angle_gamma   90.00
#
_symmetry.space_group_name_H-M   'P 1'
#
loop_
_entity.id
_entity.type
_entity.pdbx_description
1 polymer ?
#
loop_
_entity_poly.entity_id
_entity_poly.type
_entity_poly.pdbx_seq_one_letter_code
_entity_poly.pdbx_strand_id
1 'polypeptide(L)'
;MPSNTWNKIAAWPYWATQVCATVIVVLVTATLIRRCSRQASEAPKSLTLRIDGIPTDHADELFTNLRSIAERSPVLRAAAATMALRSLAQHGKDSVCATISTTTSLSGDDLSAQLRRAGNSHPYRYTCKFEGITPLYEDKNGADVDIIAVPGLGSHALGSWKSPNSDDAWLRDFLPKDVSNIRVLIYGYDTKLPGSLSKQSIRDLGRTLLEQINAFRGNDGTARRPIIFISHSLGGLLIKEALIRARRSSNDANSDLSRACYGLLFFGVPNLGLRNDQLRTLVQGQPNQALIDDLLVDNDSEPSTFLKTLAEQFSESCKGSYRVVTFFERALSPTLKVRCTVRSA
;
A
#
# COMPACT_ATOMS: atom_id res chain seq x y z
N MET A 1 -11.40 -10.93 78.12
CA MET A 1 -12.01 -11.66 76.99
C MET A 1 -11.80 -10.83 75.72
N PRO A 2 -10.87 -11.19 74.82
CA PRO A 2 -10.71 -10.52 73.55
C PRO A 2 -11.39 -11.29 72.41
N SER A 3 -12.03 -10.52 71.53
CA SER A 3 -12.80 -10.92 70.35
C SER A 3 -11.92 -11.48 69.23
N ASN A 4 -12.32 -12.63 68.66
CA ASN A 4 -11.75 -13.17 67.42
C ASN A 4 -12.20 -12.36 66.19
N THR A 5 -11.30 -11.56 65.63
CA THR A 5 -11.46 -10.90 64.32
C THR A 5 -10.70 -11.68 63.24
N TRP A 6 -11.23 -12.86 62.87
CA TRP A 6 -10.84 -13.56 61.64
C TRP A 6 -12.09 -14.19 61.04
N ASN A 7 -12.84 -13.41 60.26
CA ASN A 7 -13.77 -13.90 59.22
C ASN A 7 -14.40 -12.70 58.48
N LYS A 8 -13.63 -12.08 57.59
CA LYS A 8 -14.16 -11.31 56.46
C LYS A 8 -13.23 -11.48 55.25
N ILE A 9 -13.16 -12.70 54.71
CA ILE A 9 -12.84 -12.83 53.29
C ILE A 9 -14.13 -12.44 52.56
N ALA A 10 -14.11 -11.28 51.90
CA ALA A 10 -15.23 -10.81 51.12
C ALA A 10 -15.55 -11.84 50.03
N ALA A 11 -16.67 -12.55 50.20
CA ALA A 11 -17.24 -13.37 49.14
C ALA A 11 -17.62 -12.43 48.00
N TRP A 12 -16.99 -12.59 46.84
CA TRP A 12 -17.33 -11.83 45.66
C TRP A 12 -18.79 -12.16 45.28
N PRO A 13 -19.60 -11.18 44.90
CA PRO A 13 -20.95 -11.46 44.45
C PRO A 13 -20.90 -12.30 43.17
N TYR A 14 -21.82 -13.25 43.04
CA TYR A 14 -21.84 -14.28 42.00
C TYR A 14 -21.72 -13.73 40.55
N TRP A 15 -22.20 -12.50 40.31
CA TRP A 15 -22.05 -11.84 39.01
C TRP A 15 -20.60 -11.44 38.70
N ALA A 16 -19.80 -11.08 39.71
CA ALA A 16 -18.40 -10.69 39.53
C ALA A 16 -17.50 -11.88 39.20
N THR A 17 -17.75 -13.04 39.82
CA THR A 17 -17.05 -14.29 39.47
C THR A 17 -17.40 -14.76 38.05
N GLN A 18 -18.66 -14.58 37.63
CA GLN A 18 -19.12 -14.94 36.30
C GLN A 18 -18.49 -14.03 35.22
N VAL A 19 -18.41 -12.72 35.45
CA VAL A 19 -17.74 -11.77 34.55
C VAL A 19 -16.24 -12.06 34.44
N CYS A 20 -15.55 -12.29 35.56
CA CYS A 20 -14.13 -12.64 35.53
C CYS A 20 -13.86 -13.96 34.79
N ALA A 21 -14.71 -14.98 34.99
CA ALA A 21 -14.59 -16.25 34.26
C ALA A 21 -14.76 -16.04 32.75
N THR A 22 -15.74 -15.24 32.31
CA THR A 22 -15.93 -14.93 30.89
C THR A 22 -14.74 -14.16 30.30
N VAL A 23 -14.20 -13.16 31.00
CA VAL A 23 -13.02 -12.40 30.55
C VAL A 23 -11.79 -13.32 30.44
N ILE A 24 -11.56 -14.21 31.40
CA ILE A 24 -10.46 -15.17 31.36
C ILE A 24 -10.64 -16.15 30.20
N VAL A 25 -11.84 -16.69 30.00
CA VAL A 25 -12.14 -17.60 28.88
C VAL A 25 -11.91 -16.90 27.55
N VAL A 26 -12.34 -15.64 27.39
CA VAL A 26 -12.11 -14.84 26.17
C VAL A 26 -10.62 -14.57 25.97
N LEU A 27 -9.87 -14.22 27.01
CA LEU A 27 -8.43 -13.98 26.90
C LEU A 27 -7.65 -15.26 26.59
N VAL A 28 -8.03 -16.39 27.20
CA VAL A 28 -7.42 -17.71 26.98
C VAL A 28 -7.77 -18.23 25.59
N THR A 29 -9.03 -18.13 25.15
CA THR A 29 -9.40 -18.50 23.78
C THR A 29 -8.73 -17.58 22.76
N ALA A 30 -8.68 -16.26 22.99
CA ALA A 30 -7.96 -15.34 22.12
C ALA A 30 -6.47 -15.67 22.04
N THR A 31 -5.81 -16.03 23.14
CA THR A 31 -4.40 -16.43 23.14
C THR A 31 -4.17 -17.81 22.53
N LEU A 32 -5.06 -18.78 22.75
CA LEU A 32 -5.00 -20.10 22.14
C LEU A 32 -5.26 -20.04 20.64
N ILE A 33 -6.23 -19.24 20.18
CA ILE A 33 -6.48 -18.98 18.76
C ILE A 33 -5.26 -18.29 18.12
N ARG A 34 -4.66 -17.30 18.80
CA ARG A 34 -3.41 -16.65 18.34
C ARG A 34 -2.21 -17.61 18.30
N ARG A 35 -2.16 -18.60 19.19
CA ARG A 35 -1.13 -19.66 19.19
C ARG A 35 -1.37 -20.66 18.08
N CYS A 36 -2.61 -21.11 17.89
CA CYS A 36 -2.99 -22.05 16.85
C CYS A 36 -2.80 -21.46 15.44
N SER A 37 -3.11 -20.17 15.25
CA SER A 37 -2.84 -19.46 13.99
C SER A 37 -1.34 -19.24 13.72
N ARG A 38 -0.50 -19.15 14.77
CA ARG A 38 0.96 -19.14 14.65
C ARG A 38 1.56 -20.50 14.32
N GLN A 39 0.82 -21.59 14.51
CA GLN A 39 1.34 -22.97 14.41
C GLN A 39 0.99 -23.66 13.09
N ALA A 40 0.06 -23.11 12.30
CA ALA A 40 -0.09 -23.50 10.92
C ALA A 40 1.08 -22.91 10.11
N SER A 41 2.13 -23.71 9.88
CA SER A 41 3.18 -23.39 8.92
C SER A 41 2.53 -23.20 7.54
N GLU A 42 2.27 -21.96 7.14
CA GLU A 42 1.84 -21.68 5.77
C GLU A 42 2.91 -22.20 4.81
N ALA A 43 2.47 -22.82 3.70
CA ALA A 43 3.39 -23.23 2.64
C ALA A 43 4.23 -22.01 2.21
N PRO A 44 5.53 -22.19 1.87
CA PRO A 44 6.37 -21.07 1.48
C PRO A 44 5.77 -20.30 0.30
N LYS A 45 5.69 -18.98 0.42
CA LYS A 45 5.16 -18.07 -0.61
C LYS A 45 6.27 -17.15 -1.08
N SER A 46 6.22 -16.75 -2.36
CA SER A 46 7.07 -15.65 -2.84
C SER A 46 6.56 -14.33 -2.28
N LEU A 47 7.45 -13.60 -1.62
CA LEU A 47 7.23 -12.24 -1.13
C LEU A 47 8.20 -11.29 -1.82
N THR A 48 7.78 -10.03 -1.91
CA THR A 48 8.65 -8.94 -2.37
C THR A 48 8.76 -7.92 -1.24
N LEU A 49 10.00 -7.53 -0.94
CA LEU A 49 10.40 -6.71 0.17
C LEU A 49 11.02 -5.42 -0.36
N ARG A 50 10.58 -4.28 0.16
CA ARG A 50 11.25 -2.99 0.00
C ARG A 50 12.24 -2.78 1.14
N ILE A 51 13.42 -2.28 0.79
CA ILE A 51 14.47 -1.89 1.74
C ILE A 51 14.84 -0.43 1.45
N ASP A 52 14.59 0.45 2.42
CA ASP A 52 14.97 1.86 2.36
C ASP A 52 16.16 2.17 3.28
N GLY A 53 16.75 3.35 3.08
CA GLY A 53 17.80 3.87 3.94
C GLY A 53 19.16 3.22 3.68
N ILE A 54 19.37 2.66 2.49
CA ILE A 54 20.66 2.11 2.08
C ILE A 54 21.53 3.28 1.66
N PRO A 55 22.66 3.58 2.34
CA PRO A 55 23.55 4.65 1.93
C PRO A 55 24.07 4.42 0.50
N THR A 56 24.11 5.47 -0.32
CA THR A 56 24.48 5.36 -1.74
C THR A 56 25.88 4.76 -1.94
N ASP A 57 26.81 5.10 -1.07
CA ASP A 57 28.18 4.61 -1.02
C ASP A 57 28.30 3.14 -0.56
N HIS A 58 27.26 2.58 0.06
CA HIS A 58 27.23 1.18 0.54
C HIS A 58 26.23 0.31 -0.22
N ALA A 59 25.75 0.76 -1.38
CA ALA A 59 24.74 0.05 -2.15
C ALA A 59 25.22 -1.32 -2.66
N ASP A 60 26.50 -1.43 -3.04
CA ASP A 60 27.13 -2.67 -3.51
C ASP A 60 27.29 -3.73 -2.39
N GLU A 61 27.34 -3.28 -1.13
CA GLU A 61 27.47 -4.16 0.04
C GLU A 61 26.14 -4.74 0.53
N LEU A 62 25.00 -4.27 -0.03
CA LEU A 62 23.66 -4.62 0.43
C LEU A 62 23.47 -6.13 0.62
N PHE A 63 23.87 -6.93 -0.36
CA PHE A 63 23.70 -8.39 -0.30
C PHE A 63 24.55 -9.05 0.77
N THR A 64 25.80 -8.63 0.90
CA THR A 64 26.71 -9.11 1.94
C THR A 64 26.13 -8.82 3.32
N ASN A 65 25.64 -7.59 3.51
CA ASN A 65 25.00 -7.15 4.75
C ASN A 65 23.72 -7.95 5.03
N LEU A 66 22.85 -8.15 4.05
CA LEU A 66 21.62 -8.94 4.21
C LEU A 66 21.91 -10.41 4.55
N ARG A 67 22.93 -11.01 3.92
CA ARG A 67 23.34 -12.39 4.23
C ARG A 67 23.84 -12.49 5.66
N SER A 68 24.71 -11.57 6.09
CA SER A 68 25.19 -11.50 7.48
C SER A 68 24.05 -11.32 8.49
N ILE A 69 23.08 -10.47 8.17
CA ILE A 69 21.87 -10.27 8.99
C ILE A 69 21.06 -11.56 9.09
N ALA A 70 20.88 -12.27 7.98
CA ALA A 70 20.07 -13.48 7.95
C ALA A 70 20.73 -14.66 8.67
N GLU A 71 22.05 -14.78 8.67
CA GLU A 71 22.78 -15.84 9.38
C GLU A 71 22.52 -15.83 10.89
N ARG A 72 22.27 -14.65 11.46
CA ARG A 72 21.95 -14.43 12.88
C ARG A 72 20.62 -15.05 13.31
N SER A 73 19.76 -15.48 12.38
CA SER A 73 18.47 -16.09 12.69
C SER A 73 18.22 -17.34 11.83
N PRO A 74 18.05 -18.52 12.43
CA PRO A 74 17.72 -19.74 11.68
C PRO A 74 16.48 -19.58 10.77
N VAL A 75 15.51 -18.78 11.20
CA VAL A 75 14.27 -18.52 10.45
C VAL A 75 14.54 -17.67 9.21
N LEU A 76 15.49 -16.72 9.28
CA LEU A 76 15.84 -15.87 8.14
C LEU A 76 16.76 -16.57 7.13
N ARG A 77 17.55 -17.57 7.55
CA ARG A 77 18.47 -18.28 6.65
C ARG A 77 17.74 -18.91 5.45
N ALA A 78 16.56 -19.49 5.66
CA ALA A 78 15.77 -20.06 4.57
C ALA A 78 15.31 -19.00 3.56
N ALA A 79 14.87 -17.83 4.05
CA ALA A 79 14.50 -16.70 3.21
C ALA A 79 15.71 -16.15 2.44
N ALA A 80 16.84 -15.96 3.13
CA ALA A 80 18.06 -15.42 2.53
C ALA A 80 18.65 -16.29 1.42
N ALA A 81 18.50 -17.61 1.50
CA ALA A 81 18.93 -18.52 0.44
C ALA A 81 18.22 -18.28 -0.91
N THR A 82 17.04 -17.65 -0.88
CA THR A 82 16.22 -17.38 -2.07
C THR A 82 16.13 -15.90 -2.40
N MET A 83 16.88 -15.03 -1.70
CA MET A 83 16.84 -13.59 -1.92
C MET A 83 17.42 -13.22 -3.28
N ALA A 84 16.65 -12.48 -4.07
CA ALA A 84 17.06 -11.93 -5.36
C ALA A 84 16.77 -10.43 -5.42
N LEU A 85 17.76 -9.63 -5.80
CA LEU A 85 17.61 -8.20 -6.02
C LEU A 85 16.87 -8.00 -7.34
N ARG A 86 15.74 -7.30 -7.26
CA ARG A 86 14.86 -7.02 -8.39
C ARG A 86 15.01 -5.58 -8.87
N SER A 87 15.30 -4.65 -7.97
CA SER A 87 15.69 -3.30 -8.34
C SER A 87 16.50 -2.60 -7.26
N LEU A 88 17.23 -1.58 -7.69
CA LEU A 88 18.02 -0.68 -6.88
C LEU A 88 17.92 0.71 -7.52
N ALA A 89 17.28 1.66 -6.85
CA ALA A 89 16.96 2.97 -7.41
C ALA A 89 17.13 4.09 -6.37
N GLN A 90 17.52 5.27 -6.83
CA GLN A 90 17.75 6.42 -5.94
C GLN A 90 16.50 6.81 -5.18
N HIS A 91 16.66 7.10 -3.89
CA HIS A 91 15.61 7.51 -2.98
C HIS A 91 16.07 8.72 -2.17
N GLY A 92 15.96 9.90 -2.75
CA GLY A 92 16.56 11.13 -2.22
C GLY A 92 18.01 11.31 -2.68
N LYS A 93 18.77 12.14 -1.97
CA LYS A 93 20.14 12.51 -2.34
C LYS A 93 21.19 11.49 -1.92
N ASP A 94 21.04 10.92 -0.72
CA ASP A 94 22.09 10.15 -0.06
C ASP A 94 21.71 8.68 0.15
N SER A 95 20.51 8.27 -0.26
CA SER A 95 20.02 6.91 -0.03
C SER A 95 19.39 6.26 -1.24
N VAL A 96 19.47 4.94 -1.26
CA VAL A 96 18.94 4.08 -2.31
C VAL A 96 17.84 3.21 -1.72
N CYS A 97 16.84 2.90 -2.55
CA CYS A 97 15.76 1.96 -2.28
C CYS A 97 16.00 0.68 -3.08
N ALA A 98 15.98 -0.46 -2.41
CA ALA A 98 16.07 -1.77 -3.04
C ALA A 98 14.73 -2.51 -2.98
N THR A 99 14.43 -3.27 -4.03
CA THR A 99 13.36 -4.27 -4.03
C THR A 99 13.99 -5.66 -4.12
N ILE A 100 13.67 -6.53 -3.17
CA ILE A 100 14.18 -7.90 -3.09
C ILE A 100 13.02 -8.87 -3.10
N SER A 101 13.10 -9.95 -3.88
CA SER A 101 12.16 -11.06 -3.75
C SER A 101 12.78 -12.22 -2.97
N THR A 102 11.94 -12.99 -2.28
CA THR A 102 12.35 -14.13 -1.46
C THR A 102 11.17 -15.07 -1.23
N THR A 103 11.46 -16.35 -1.02
CA THR A 103 10.47 -17.37 -0.66
C THR A 103 10.57 -17.66 0.84
N THR A 104 9.45 -17.55 1.55
CA THR A 104 9.40 -17.80 2.99
C THR A 104 8.02 -18.26 3.45
N SER A 105 7.96 -18.98 4.57
CA SER A 105 6.72 -19.30 5.27
C SER A 105 6.27 -18.19 6.24
N LEU A 106 7.10 -17.15 6.43
CA LEU A 106 6.75 -16.01 7.26
C LEU A 106 5.72 -15.10 6.58
N SER A 107 4.87 -14.47 7.39
CA SER A 107 4.12 -13.31 6.92
C SER A 107 5.07 -12.16 6.56
N GLY A 108 4.66 -11.24 5.69
CA GLY A 108 5.49 -10.09 5.32
C GLY A 108 5.84 -9.19 6.51
N ASP A 109 4.91 -9.04 7.45
CA ASP A 109 5.14 -8.26 8.69
C ASP A 109 6.15 -8.97 9.60
N ASP A 110 6.06 -10.30 9.75
CA ASP A 110 7.01 -11.07 10.55
C ASP A 110 8.40 -11.08 9.92
N LEU A 111 8.51 -11.25 8.60
CA LEU A 111 9.78 -11.16 7.87
C LEU A 111 10.44 -9.79 8.10
N SER A 112 9.68 -8.71 7.93
CA SER A 112 10.16 -7.33 8.13
C SER A 112 10.57 -7.08 9.58
N ALA A 113 9.85 -7.64 10.55
CA ALA A 113 10.18 -7.52 11.97
C ALA A 113 11.45 -8.29 12.34
N GLN A 114 11.62 -9.51 11.81
CA GLN A 114 12.80 -10.35 12.06
C GLN A 114 14.06 -9.73 11.45
N LEU A 115 14.00 -9.24 10.21
CA LEU A 115 15.12 -8.54 9.56
C LEU A 115 15.55 -7.30 10.34
N ARG A 116 14.58 -6.51 10.81
CA ARG A 116 14.84 -5.31 11.63
C ARG A 116 15.50 -5.65 12.96
N ARG A 117 15.06 -6.72 13.64
CA ARG A 117 15.68 -7.17 14.90
C ARG A 117 17.11 -7.66 14.70
N ALA A 118 17.35 -8.43 13.65
CA ALA A 118 18.66 -9.02 13.36
C ALA A 118 19.67 -7.99 12.80
N GLY A 119 19.17 -6.99 12.07
CA GLY A 119 19.96 -5.98 11.36
C GLY A 119 20.01 -4.61 12.04
N ASN A 120 19.86 -4.55 13.37
CA ASN A 120 19.88 -3.30 14.15
C ASN A 120 21.16 -2.44 13.99
N SER A 121 22.24 -3.01 13.44
CA SER A 121 23.48 -2.32 13.14
C SER A 121 23.46 -1.53 11.82
N HIS A 122 22.42 -1.69 10.99
CA HIS A 122 22.28 -1.02 9.70
C HIS A 122 21.08 -0.05 9.72
N PRO A 123 21.14 1.05 8.96
CA PRO A 123 20.03 2.02 8.86
C PRO A 123 18.81 1.51 8.08
N TYR A 124 18.81 0.24 7.67
CA TYR A 124 17.84 -0.32 6.74
C TYR A 124 16.43 -0.38 7.34
N ARG A 125 15.45 0.05 6.54
CA ARG A 125 14.02 -0.08 6.86
C ARG A 125 13.38 -1.08 5.92
N TYR A 126 12.73 -2.08 6.50
CA TYR A 126 12.15 -3.21 5.77
C TYR A 126 10.62 -3.12 5.76
N THR A 127 10.00 -3.27 4.59
CA THR A 127 8.55 -3.38 4.49
C THR A 127 8.11 -4.21 3.29
N CYS A 128 7.09 -5.05 3.49
CA CYS A 128 6.38 -5.72 2.40
C CYS A 128 5.11 -4.98 2.00
N LYS A 129 4.84 -3.76 2.50
CA LYS A 129 3.60 -3.03 2.22
C LYS A 129 3.73 -1.98 1.12
N PHE A 130 4.96 -1.50 0.89
CA PHE A 130 5.27 -0.48 -0.11
C PHE A 130 4.48 0.84 0.06
N GLU A 131 4.15 1.21 1.31
CA GLU A 131 3.49 2.48 1.62
C GLU A 131 4.39 3.69 1.28
N GLY A 132 3.77 4.77 0.81
CA GLY A 132 4.48 5.96 0.32
C GLY A 132 5.07 5.78 -1.07
N ILE A 133 5.91 6.73 -1.48
CA ILE A 133 6.61 6.67 -2.77
C ILE A 133 7.74 5.65 -2.69
N THR A 134 7.77 4.73 -3.66
CA THR A 134 8.83 3.73 -3.84
C THR A 134 9.44 3.87 -5.24
N PRO A 135 10.73 4.20 -5.35
CA PRO A 135 11.47 4.12 -6.59
C PRO A 135 11.68 2.66 -7.01
N LEU A 136 11.29 2.32 -8.24
CA LEU A 136 11.48 0.98 -8.79
C LEU A 136 12.60 0.92 -9.83
N TYR A 137 12.83 2.01 -10.55
CA TYR A 137 13.80 2.09 -11.62
C TYR A 137 14.16 3.55 -11.89
N GLU A 138 15.43 3.82 -12.21
CA GLU A 138 15.87 5.06 -12.85
C GLU A 138 16.95 4.68 -13.86
N ASP A 139 16.91 5.27 -15.05
CA ASP A 139 17.91 5.04 -16.08
C ASP A 139 19.30 5.48 -15.59
N LYS A 140 20.34 4.73 -15.95
CA LYS A 140 21.72 4.97 -15.51
C LYS A 140 22.25 6.33 -15.99
N ASN A 141 21.73 6.83 -17.10
CA ASN A 141 22.10 8.12 -17.66
C ASN A 141 21.25 9.27 -17.10
N GLY A 142 20.37 8.98 -16.13
CA GLY A 142 19.40 9.92 -15.59
C GLY A 142 18.05 9.84 -16.29
N ALA A 143 17.03 10.46 -15.68
CA ALA A 143 15.67 10.47 -16.19
C ALA A 143 15.19 11.88 -16.55
N ASP A 144 14.53 11.97 -17.70
CA ASP A 144 13.85 13.17 -18.19
C ASP A 144 12.38 13.19 -17.75
N VAL A 145 11.79 12.03 -17.45
CA VAL A 145 10.37 11.88 -17.11
C VAL A 145 10.19 10.94 -15.92
N ASP A 146 9.32 11.34 -14.99
CA ASP A 146 8.82 10.48 -13.91
C ASP A 146 7.52 9.77 -14.35
N ILE A 147 7.51 8.45 -14.28
CA ILE A 147 6.30 7.64 -14.35
C ILE A 147 5.86 7.34 -12.93
N ILE A 148 4.70 7.87 -12.52
CA ILE A 148 4.18 7.66 -11.16
C ILE A 148 2.92 6.80 -11.22
N ALA A 149 3.01 5.57 -10.69
CA ALA A 149 1.91 4.63 -10.70
C ALA A 149 1.16 4.56 -9.36
N VAL A 150 -0.17 4.68 -9.43
CA VAL A 150 -1.07 4.72 -8.28
C VAL A 150 -2.07 3.56 -8.34
N PRO A 151 -2.03 2.60 -7.41
CA PRO A 151 -2.86 1.41 -7.42
C PRO A 151 -4.32 1.72 -7.02
N GLY A 152 -5.16 0.69 -6.93
CA GLY A 152 -6.59 0.82 -6.59
C GLY A 152 -6.92 0.55 -5.13
N LEU A 153 -8.22 0.55 -4.83
CA LEU A 153 -8.78 0.26 -3.51
C LEU A 153 -8.35 -1.12 -2.99
N GLY A 154 -7.86 -1.18 -1.75
CA GLY A 154 -7.52 -2.44 -1.08
C GLY A 154 -6.40 -3.25 -1.75
N SER A 155 -5.62 -2.62 -2.62
CA SER A 155 -4.60 -3.30 -3.42
C SER A 155 -3.17 -2.99 -2.95
N HIS A 156 -2.27 -3.92 -3.21
CA HIS A 156 -0.86 -3.78 -2.85
C HIS A 156 -0.11 -2.99 -3.93
N ALA A 157 0.65 -1.97 -3.56
CA ALA A 157 1.28 -1.03 -4.50
C ALA A 157 2.09 -1.68 -5.64
N LEU A 158 3.05 -2.57 -5.31
CA LEU A 158 3.79 -3.31 -6.33
C LEU A 158 2.96 -4.45 -6.96
N GLY A 159 2.24 -5.21 -6.13
CA GLY A 159 1.38 -6.33 -6.53
C GLY A 159 0.34 -6.00 -7.60
N SER A 160 -0.19 -4.78 -7.62
CA SER A 160 -1.12 -4.29 -8.66
C SER A 160 -0.54 -4.32 -10.07
N TRP A 161 0.78 -4.34 -10.20
CA TRP A 161 1.50 -4.28 -11.47
C TRP A 161 2.37 -5.52 -11.69
N LYS A 162 2.19 -6.56 -10.87
CA LYS A 162 2.98 -7.78 -10.84
C LYS A 162 2.18 -8.96 -11.38
N SER A 163 2.87 -9.88 -12.06
CA SER A 163 2.30 -11.16 -12.48
C SER A 163 1.75 -11.94 -11.29
N PRO A 164 0.58 -12.61 -11.40
CA PRO A 164 0.05 -13.43 -10.32
C PRO A 164 0.95 -14.61 -9.93
N ASN A 165 1.75 -15.11 -10.88
CA ASN A 165 2.49 -16.37 -10.74
C ASN A 165 4.01 -16.22 -10.79
N SER A 166 4.53 -15.00 -10.95
CA SER A 166 5.96 -14.73 -10.98
C SER A 166 6.30 -13.43 -10.25
N ASP A 167 7.59 -13.18 -10.05
CA ASP A 167 8.08 -11.92 -9.49
C ASP A 167 8.10 -10.76 -10.50
N ASP A 168 7.65 -10.99 -11.73
CA ASP A 168 7.78 -10.03 -12.80
C ASP A 168 6.74 -8.92 -12.67
N ALA A 169 7.20 -7.68 -12.71
CA ALA A 169 6.36 -6.49 -12.58
C ALA A 169 6.49 -5.63 -13.82
N TRP A 170 5.36 -5.33 -14.46
CA TRP A 170 5.29 -4.60 -15.74
C TRP A 170 6.11 -3.31 -15.70
N LEU A 171 5.85 -2.46 -14.71
CA LEU A 171 6.46 -1.15 -14.58
C LEU A 171 7.96 -1.19 -14.23
N ARG A 172 8.45 -2.28 -13.61
CA ARG A 172 9.85 -2.43 -13.21
C ARG A 172 10.68 -3.16 -14.27
N ASP A 173 10.14 -4.23 -14.84
CA ASP A 173 10.92 -5.22 -15.60
C ASP A 173 10.74 -5.11 -17.12
N PHE A 174 9.67 -4.43 -17.58
CA PHE A 174 9.32 -4.37 -19.01
C PHE A 174 9.27 -2.93 -19.51
N LEU A 175 8.54 -2.03 -18.83
CA LEU A 175 8.42 -0.63 -19.26
C LEU A 175 9.79 0.05 -19.51
N PRO A 176 10.82 -0.14 -18.66
CA PRO A 176 12.14 0.47 -18.92
C PRO A 176 12.87 -0.04 -20.16
N LYS A 177 12.44 -1.15 -20.76
CA LYS A 177 12.99 -1.68 -22.02
C LYS A 177 12.35 -1.03 -23.23
N ASP A 178 11.09 -0.59 -23.08
CA ASP A 178 10.31 0.03 -24.15
C ASP A 178 10.51 1.55 -24.20
N VAL A 179 10.86 2.17 -23.06
CA VAL A 179 11.02 3.61 -22.92
C VAL A 179 12.29 3.91 -22.11
N SER A 180 13.23 4.64 -22.71
CA SER A 180 14.48 5.09 -22.08
C SER A 180 14.34 6.45 -21.36
N ASN A 181 15.34 6.83 -20.56
CA ASN A 181 15.40 8.13 -19.85
C ASN A 181 14.19 8.36 -18.91
N ILE A 182 13.69 7.29 -18.29
CA ILE A 182 12.57 7.39 -17.34
C ILE A 182 13.00 7.01 -15.93
N ARG A 183 12.28 7.56 -14.97
CA ARG A 183 12.24 7.05 -13.60
C ARG A 183 10.85 6.51 -13.31
N VAL A 184 10.78 5.31 -12.75
CA VAL A 184 9.53 4.66 -12.38
C VAL A 184 9.37 4.70 -10.87
N LEU A 185 8.29 5.34 -10.43
CA LEU A 185 7.87 5.44 -9.04
C LEU A 185 6.50 4.76 -8.88
N ILE A 186 6.30 4.04 -7.78
CA ILE A 186 4.97 3.60 -7.36
C ILE A 186 4.59 4.29 -6.05
N TYR A 187 3.30 4.55 -5.86
CA TYR A 187 2.76 5.06 -4.60
C TYR A 187 1.90 3.99 -3.92
N GLY A 188 2.22 3.64 -2.67
CA GLY A 188 1.37 2.79 -1.86
C GLY A 188 0.62 3.55 -0.77
N TYR A 189 -0.60 3.11 -0.49
CA TYR A 189 -1.45 3.67 0.56
C TYR A 189 -2.38 2.60 1.10
N ASP A 190 -2.71 2.67 2.39
CA ASP A 190 -3.58 1.67 3.03
C ASP A 190 -5.05 2.02 2.84
N THR A 191 -5.72 1.23 1.99
CA THR A 191 -7.18 1.22 1.87
C THR A 191 -7.74 -0.19 2.05
N LYS A 192 -7.18 -0.93 3.00
CA LYS A 192 -7.75 -2.21 3.45
C LYS A 192 -9.25 -2.04 3.72
N LEU A 193 -10.03 -3.06 3.34
CA LEU A 193 -11.47 -3.04 3.48
C LEU A 193 -11.91 -3.57 4.85
N PRO A 194 -11.95 -4.88 5.12
CA PRO A 194 -12.33 -5.33 6.45
C PRO A 194 -11.21 -5.07 7.47
N GLY A 195 -11.57 -4.51 8.61
CA GLY A 195 -10.68 -4.26 9.74
C GLY A 195 -9.75 -3.06 9.53
N SER A 196 -10.13 -2.09 8.69
CA SER A 196 -9.42 -0.82 8.61
C SER A 196 -9.72 0.05 9.82
N LEU A 197 -8.70 0.75 10.31
CA LEU A 197 -8.83 1.76 11.36
C LEU A 197 -8.83 3.19 10.79
N SER A 198 -8.64 3.32 9.47
CA SER A 198 -8.57 4.62 8.80
C SER A 198 -9.96 5.20 8.57
N LYS A 199 -10.10 6.51 8.82
CA LYS A 199 -11.27 7.32 8.47
C LYS A 199 -11.03 8.20 7.25
N GLN A 200 -9.93 8.00 6.54
CA GLN A 200 -9.55 8.86 5.42
C GLN A 200 -10.58 8.76 4.31
N SER A 201 -11.04 9.92 3.84
CA SER A 201 -11.84 10.04 2.62
C SER A 201 -10.95 9.99 1.37
N ILE A 202 -11.57 9.92 0.20
CA ILE A 202 -10.87 10.06 -1.09
C ILE A 202 -10.14 11.41 -1.16
N ARG A 203 -10.70 12.48 -0.57
CA ARG A 203 -10.06 13.79 -0.47
C ARG A 203 -8.79 13.77 0.36
N ASP A 204 -8.82 13.08 1.51
CA ASP A 204 -7.66 12.98 2.40
C ASP A 204 -6.54 12.16 1.76
N LEU A 205 -6.90 11.07 1.07
CA LEU A 205 -5.96 10.25 0.33
C LEU A 205 -5.33 11.02 -0.85
N GLY A 206 -6.14 11.76 -1.62
CA GLY A 206 -5.64 12.59 -2.72
C GLY A 206 -4.74 13.74 -2.25
N ARG A 207 -5.07 14.35 -1.10
CA ARG A 207 -4.18 15.31 -0.42
C ARG A 207 -2.86 14.67 -0.02
N THR A 208 -2.91 13.51 0.62
CA THR A 208 -1.72 12.79 1.09
C THR A 208 -0.83 12.41 -0.10
N LEU A 209 -1.42 11.96 -1.20
CA LEU A 209 -0.69 11.68 -2.45
C LEU A 209 0.06 12.92 -2.95
N LEU A 210 -0.62 14.07 -3.07
CA LEU A 210 0.01 15.32 -3.48
C LEU A 210 1.19 15.70 -2.58
N GLU A 211 0.98 15.67 -1.26
CA GLU A 211 1.99 16.02 -0.26
C GLU A 211 3.21 15.08 -0.33
N GLN A 212 3.00 13.78 -0.50
CA GLN A 212 4.07 12.79 -0.60
C GLN A 212 4.88 12.93 -1.90
N ILE A 213 4.24 13.21 -3.04
CA ILE A 213 4.96 13.45 -4.30
C ILE A 213 5.79 14.73 -4.20
N ASN A 214 5.23 15.82 -3.66
CA ASN A 214 5.95 17.07 -3.47
C ASN A 214 7.14 16.91 -2.52
N ALA A 215 6.95 16.23 -1.39
CA ALA A 215 8.03 15.97 -0.44
C ALA A 215 9.16 15.15 -1.08
N PHE A 216 8.81 14.07 -1.80
CA PHE A 216 9.79 13.23 -2.48
C PHE A 216 10.58 14.02 -3.53
N ARG A 217 9.89 14.71 -4.45
CA ARG A 217 10.51 15.43 -5.58
C ARG A 217 11.18 16.75 -5.17
N GLY A 218 10.78 17.32 -4.04
CA GLY A 218 11.47 18.45 -3.43
C GLY A 218 12.80 18.04 -2.80
N ASN A 219 12.86 16.84 -2.21
CA ASN A 219 14.06 16.32 -1.56
C ASN A 219 15.19 15.97 -2.54
N ASP A 220 14.85 15.44 -3.72
CA ASP A 220 15.83 15.02 -4.74
C ASP A 220 16.07 16.04 -5.86
N GLY A 221 15.42 17.21 -5.80
CA GLY A 221 15.58 18.28 -6.79
C GLY A 221 14.84 18.03 -8.11
N THR A 222 13.93 17.06 -8.18
CA THR A 222 13.19 16.72 -9.41
C THR A 222 11.81 17.36 -9.53
N ALA A 223 11.49 18.36 -8.69
CA ALA A 223 10.18 19.02 -8.58
C ALA A 223 9.54 19.49 -9.90
N ARG A 224 10.34 19.76 -10.94
CA ARG A 224 9.87 20.22 -12.27
C ARG A 224 10.00 19.20 -13.39
N ARG A 225 10.57 18.02 -13.12
CA ARG A 225 10.69 16.93 -14.09
C ARG A 225 9.29 16.51 -14.58
N PRO A 226 9.00 16.44 -15.89
CA PRO A 226 7.72 15.98 -16.40
C PRO A 226 7.25 14.67 -15.77
N ILE A 227 5.94 14.56 -15.52
CA ILE A 227 5.26 13.44 -14.90
C ILE A 227 4.23 12.87 -15.87
N ILE A 228 4.24 11.54 -16.00
CA ILE A 228 3.13 10.77 -16.54
C ILE A 228 2.58 9.91 -15.40
N PHE A 229 1.30 10.14 -15.05
CA PHE A 229 0.64 9.28 -14.07
C PHE A 229 0.05 8.04 -14.75
N ILE A 230 0.24 6.89 -14.11
CA ILE A 230 -0.46 5.66 -14.42
C ILE A 230 -1.33 5.32 -13.22
N SER A 231 -2.59 4.97 -13.41
CA SER A 231 -3.43 4.60 -12.27
C SER A 231 -4.49 3.59 -12.57
N HIS A 232 -4.83 2.84 -11.53
CA HIS A 232 -5.88 1.85 -11.57
C HIS A 232 -6.99 2.19 -10.57
N SER A 233 -8.24 2.11 -11.02
CA SER A 233 -9.43 2.24 -10.18
C SER A 233 -9.38 3.48 -9.28
N LEU A 234 -9.50 3.33 -7.95
CA LEU A 234 -9.43 4.41 -6.96
C LEU A 234 -8.21 5.35 -7.15
N GLY A 235 -7.06 4.83 -7.58
CA GLY A 235 -5.85 5.63 -7.77
C GLY A 235 -6.04 6.79 -8.74
N GLY A 236 -6.88 6.62 -9.76
CA GLY A 236 -7.20 7.69 -10.71
C GLY A 236 -8.02 8.81 -10.07
N LEU A 237 -8.92 8.49 -9.14
CA LEU A 237 -9.65 9.49 -8.36
C LEU A 237 -8.71 10.27 -7.43
N LEU A 238 -7.72 9.60 -6.84
CA LEU A 238 -6.72 10.26 -6.00
C LEU A 238 -5.86 11.24 -6.80
N ILE A 239 -5.44 10.87 -8.02
CA ILE A 239 -4.70 11.77 -8.91
C ILE A 239 -5.55 12.96 -9.32
N LYS A 240 -6.83 12.76 -9.63
CA LYS A 240 -7.75 13.87 -9.96
C LYS A 240 -7.85 14.87 -8.82
N GLU A 241 -8.09 14.39 -7.60
CA GLU A 241 -8.12 15.23 -6.40
C GLU A 241 -6.79 15.95 -6.19
N ALA A 242 -5.66 15.24 -6.30
CA ALA A 242 -4.32 15.82 -6.16
C ALA A 242 -4.09 16.96 -7.17
N LEU A 243 -4.46 16.77 -8.44
CA LEU A 243 -4.30 17.77 -9.49
C LEU A 243 -5.23 18.98 -9.32
N ILE A 244 -6.49 18.77 -8.91
CA ILE A 244 -7.40 19.87 -8.58
C ILE A 244 -6.78 20.74 -7.48
N ARG A 245 -6.31 20.10 -6.39
CA ARG A 245 -5.67 20.81 -5.28
C ARG A 245 -4.39 21.52 -5.71
N ALA A 246 -3.57 20.85 -6.53
CA ALA A 246 -2.32 21.42 -7.03
C ALA A 246 -2.57 22.70 -7.86
N ARG A 247 -3.56 22.67 -8.75
CA ARG A 247 -3.90 23.80 -9.65
C ARG A 247 -4.59 24.96 -8.95
N ARG A 248 -5.32 24.70 -7.87
CA ARG A 248 -5.98 25.73 -7.06
C ARG A 248 -5.09 26.36 -6.00
N SER A 249 -3.92 25.78 -5.75
CA SER A 249 -2.99 26.26 -4.73
C SER A 249 -2.07 27.34 -5.30
N SER A 250 -1.79 28.35 -4.47
CA SER A 250 -0.77 29.37 -4.74
C SER A 250 0.64 28.99 -4.30
N ASN A 251 0.84 27.83 -3.67
CA ASN A 251 2.15 27.38 -3.21
C ASN A 251 3.00 26.85 -4.38
N ASP A 252 4.28 27.22 -4.41
CA ASP A 252 5.23 26.87 -5.47
C ASP A 252 5.31 25.36 -5.73
N ALA A 253 5.41 24.53 -4.69
CA ALA A 253 5.51 23.07 -4.86
C ALA A 253 4.29 22.47 -5.58
N ASN A 254 3.09 22.94 -5.24
CA ASN A 254 1.85 22.53 -5.89
C ASN A 254 1.78 23.05 -7.34
N SER A 255 2.22 24.30 -7.53
CA SER A 255 2.32 24.93 -8.85
C SER A 255 3.25 24.13 -9.76
N ASP A 256 4.43 23.75 -9.27
CA ASP A 256 5.42 22.95 -9.98
C ASP A 256 4.88 21.57 -10.34
N LEU A 257 4.23 20.85 -9.42
CA LEU A 257 3.60 19.56 -9.74
C LEU A 257 2.50 19.71 -10.79
N SER A 258 1.68 20.75 -10.70
CA SER A 258 0.58 20.96 -11.65
C SER A 258 1.06 21.20 -13.09
N ARG A 259 2.20 21.90 -13.25
CA ARG A 259 2.86 22.15 -14.53
C ARG A 259 3.69 20.96 -15.01
N ALA A 260 4.22 20.17 -14.07
CA ALA A 260 4.97 18.97 -14.37
C ALA A 260 4.07 17.82 -14.84
N CYS A 261 2.74 17.85 -14.67
CA CYS A 261 1.87 16.79 -15.16
C CYS A 261 1.63 16.91 -16.68
N TYR A 262 2.20 15.97 -17.46
CA TYR A 262 2.12 15.95 -18.93
C TYR A 262 1.18 14.87 -19.47
N GLY A 263 0.98 13.78 -18.73
CA GLY A 263 0.18 12.65 -19.19
C GLY A 263 -0.55 11.92 -18.07
N LEU A 264 -1.71 11.35 -18.41
CA LEU A 264 -2.56 10.59 -17.50
C LEU A 264 -3.03 9.31 -18.20
N LEU A 265 -2.74 8.16 -17.63
CA LEU A 265 -3.22 6.85 -18.07
C LEU A 265 -4.13 6.28 -16.97
N PHE A 266 -5.42 6.17 -17.28
CA PHE A 266 -6.48 5.76 -16.36
C PHE A 266 -7.02 4.38 -16.73
N PHE A 267 -6.83 3.40 -15.84
CA PHE A 267 -7.34 2.04 -15.99
C PHE A 267 -8.54 1.81 -15.06
N GLY A 268 -9.74 1.67 -15.62
CA GLY A 268 -10.94 1.30 -14.85
C GLY A 268 -11.29 2.28 -13.72
N VAL A 269 -10.98 3.57 -13.88
CA VAL A 269 -11.25 4.59 -12.85
C VAL A 269 -12.76 4.82 -12.75
N PRO A 270 -13.39 4.63 -11.57
CA PRO A 270 -14.83 4.69 -11.42
C PRO A 270 -15.35 6.13 -11.35
N ASN A 271 -15.21 6.85 -12.45
CA ASN A 271 -15.62 8.25 -12.57
C ASN A 271 -17.14 8.45 -12.37
N LEU A 272 -17.92 7.40 -12.65
CA LEU A 272 -19.37 7.36 -12.49
C LEU A 272 -19.79 6.43 -11.34
N GLY A 273 -18.86 6.09 -10.44
CA GLY A 273 -19.10 5.19 -9.33
C GLY A 273 -18.96 3.71 -9.68
N LEU A 274 -19.03 2.88 -8.65
CA LEU A 274 -18.95 1.43 -8.70
C LEU A 274 -20.29 0.84 -8.26
N ARG A 275 -20.79 -0.17 -9.00
CA ARG A 275 -21.89 -1.00 -8.53
C ARG A 275 -21.35 -2.26 -7.90
N ASN A 276 -21.17 -2.22 -6.58
CA ASN A 276 -20.71 -3.37 -5.81
C ASN A 276 -21.21 -3.31 -4.37
N ASP A 277 -22.42 -3.82 -4.16
CA ASP A 277 -23.08 -3.77 -2.85
C ASP A 277 -22.32 -4.55 -1.77
N GLN A 278 -21.54 -5.56 -2.17
CA GLN A 278 -20.73 -6.36 -1.25
C GLN A 278 -19.67 -5.50 -0.54
N LEU A 279 -19.14 -4.45 -1.20
CA LEU A 279 -18.20 -3.54 -0.56
C LEU A 279 -18.82 -2.84 0.65
N ARG A 280 -20.07 -2.38 0.52
CA ARG A 280 -20.82 -1.73 1.62
C ARG A 280 -20.97 -2.68 2.81
N THR A 281 -21.33 -3.93 2.55
CA THR A 281 -21.44 -4.97 3.60
C THR A 281 -20.09 -5.24 4.27
N LEU A 282 -19.00 -5.30 3.51
CA LEU A 282 -17.65 -5.58 4.03
C LEU A 282 -17.12 -4.53 5.00
N VAL A 283 -17.59 -3.28 4.90
CA VAL A 283 -17.14 -2.16 5.73
C VAL A 283 -18.23 -1.61 6.66
N GLN A 284 -19.38 -2.28 6.76
CA GLN A 284 -20.50 -1.79 7.55
C GLN A 284 -20.10 -1.56 9.01
N GLY A 285 -20.34 -0.33 9.50
CA GLY A 285 -19.97 0.09 10.86
C GLY A 285 -18.48 0.33 11.08
N GLN A 286 -17.65 0.25 10.03
CA GLN A 286 -16.21 0.45 10.13
C GLN A 286 -15.81 1.91 9.82
N PRO A 287 -14.66 2.37 10.33
CA PRO A 287 -14.17 3.75 10.11
C PRO A 287 -14.07 4.19 8.65
N ASN A 288 -13.84 3.26 7.71
CA ASN A 288 -13.67 3.52 6.28
C ASN A 288 -14.98 3.46 5.47
N GLN A 289 -16.15 3.30 6.13
CA GLN A 289 -17.43 3.18 5.43
C GLN A 289 -17.72 4.37 4.52
N ALA A 290 -17.46 5.60 4.98
CA ALA A 290 -17.71 6.82 4.20
C ALA A 290 -16.93 6.84 2.87
N LEU A 291 -15.69 6.34 2.85
CA LEU A 291 -14.90 6.23 1.63
C LEU A 291 -15.55 5.29 0.61
N ILE A 292 -16.17 4.21 1.07
CA ILE A 292 -16.89 3.26 0.21
C ILE A 292 -18.21 3.86 -0.24
N ASP A 293 -18.92 4.55 0.64
CA ASP A 293 -20.17 5.24 0.31
C ASP A 293 -19.95 6.27 -0.81
N ASP A 294 -18.83 7.02 -0.77
CA ASP A 294 -18.45 7.96 -1.83
C ASP A 294 -18.15 7.27 -3.18
N LEU A 295 -17.69 6.00 -3.17
CA LEU A 295 -17.36 5.25 -4.39
C LEU A 295 -18.56 4.58 -5.04
N LEU A 296 -19.59 4.23 -4.26
CA LEU A 296 -20.71 3.46 -4.75
C LEU A 296 -21.76 4.34 -5.43
N VAL A 297 -22.43 3.78 -6.44
CA VAL A 297 -23.65 4.37 -6.99
C VAL A 297 -24.82 4.11 -6.04
N ASP A 298 -25.85 4.96 -6.13
CA ASP A 298 -27.11 4.71 -5.44
C ASP A 298 -27.99 3.69 -6.20
N ASN A 299 -29.20 3.48 -5.68
CA ASN A 299 -30.17 2.53 -6.24
C ASN A 299 -30.56 2.85 -7.69
N ASP A 300 -30.52 4.13 -8.05
CA ASP A 300 -30.89 4.62 -9.38
C ASP A 300 -29.70 4.62 -10.35
N SER A 301 -28.55 4.07 -9.94
CA SER A 301 -27.29 4.07 -10.71
C SER A 301 -26.58 5.41 -10.76
N GLU A 302 -26.97 6.34 -9.91
CA GLU A 302 -26.41 7.68 -9.93
C GLU A 302 -25.09 7.72 -9.14
N PRO A 303 -24.04 8.38 -9.66
CA PRO A 303 -22.82 8.60 -8.90
C PRO A 303 -23.09 9.44 -7.65
N SER A 304 -22.30 9.21 -6.60
CA SER A 304 -22.33 10.04 -5.40
C SER A 304 -22.09 11.52 -5.70
N THR A 305 -22.61 12.41 -4.85
CA THR A 305 -22.36 13.87 -4.95
C THR A 305 -20.86 14.18 -4.97
N PHE A 306 -20.07 13.42 -4.22
CA PHE A 306 -18.62 13.53 -4.21
C PHE A 306 -18.03 13.28 -5.61
N LEU A 307 -18.39 12.18 -6.27
CA LEU A 307 -17.87 11.84 -7.60
C LEU A 307 -18.30 12.84 -8.67
N LYS A 308 -19.56 13.30 -8.62
CA LYS A 308 -20.08 14.35 -9.51
C LYS A 308 -19.23 15.62 -9.39
N THR A 309 -19.04 16.10 -8.16
CA THR A 309 -18.22 17.28 -7.86
C THR A 309 -16.77 17.09 -8.32
N LEU A 310 -16.17 15.94 -8.03
CA LEU A 310 -14.78 15.66 -8.41
C LEU A 310 -14.60 15.66 -9.93
N ALA A 311 -15.53 15.09 -10.67
CA ALA A 311 -15.50 15.05 -12.13
C ALA A 311 -15.61 16.45 -12.74
N GLU A 312 -16.55 17.25 -12.26
CA GLU A 312 -16.74 18.65 -12.69
C GLU A 312 -15.48 19.48 -12.44
N GLN A 313 -14.98 19.48 -11.20
CA GLN A 313 -13.82 20.26 -10.81
C GLN A 313 -12.55 19.83 -11.55
N PHE A 314 -12.37 18.53 -11.79
CA PHE A 314 -11.25 18.03 -12.57
C PHE A 314 -11.33 18.51 -14.03
N SER A 315 -12.52 18.43 -14.63
CA SER A 315 -12.78 18.89 -15.99
C SER A 315 -12.48 20.38 -16.13
N GLU A 316 -12.97 21.20 -15.21
CA GLU A 316 -12.71 22.65 -15.17
C GLU A 316 -11.21 22.95 -15.02
N SER A 317 -10.54 22.32 -14.06
CA SER A 317 -9.13 22.60 -13.73
C SER A 317 -8.17 22.15 -14.83
N CYS A 318 -8.55 21.14 -15.61
CA CYS A 318 -7.71 20.53 -16.64
C CYS A 318 -8.16 20.86 -18.07
N LYS A 319 -9.18 21.72 -18.23
CA LYS A 319 -9.71 22.12 -19.53
C LYS A 319 -8.59 22.67 -20.41
N GLY A 320 -8.47 22.14 -21.63
CA GLY A 320 -7.44 22.54 -22.59
C GLY A 320 -6.01 22.12 -22.25
N SER A 321 -5.77 21.44 -21.11
CA SER A 321 -4.43 20.99 -20.72
C SER A 321 -4.05 19.62 -21.30
N TYR A 322 -5.02 18.77 -21.62
CA TYR A 322 -4.78 17.40 -22.07
C TYR A 322 -5.63 17.03 -23.28
N ARG A 323 -5.06 16.23 -24.18
CA ARG A 323 -5.83 15.52 -25.21
C ARG A 323 -6.38 14.22 -24.61
N VAL A 324 -7.69 14.07 -24.61
CA VAL A 324 -8.36 12.89 -24.07
C VAL A 324 -8.51 11.83 -25.17
N VAL A 325 -8.05 10.61 -24.87
CA VAL A 325 -8.26 9.43 -25.72
C VAL A 325 -8.83 8.32 -24.83
N THR A 326 -9.93 7.71 -25.25
CA THR A 326 -10.63 6.68 -24.48
C THR A 326 -10.55 5.35 -25.20
N PHE A 327 -10.16 4.31 -24.47
CA PHE A 327 -10.19 2.92 -24.92
C PHE A 327 -11.20 2.17 -24.06
N PHE A 328 -11.95 1.26 -24.68
CA PHE A 328 -12.89 0.39 -23.98
C PHE A 328 -12.80 -1.01 -24.55
N GLU A 329 -12.97 -2.01 -23.69
CA GLU A 329 -13.04 -3.40 -24.10
C GLU A 329 -14.31 -3.62 -24.93
N ARG A 330 -14.18 -4.34 -26.06
CA ARG A 330 -15.30 -4.71 -26.92
C ARG A 330 -15.85 -6.11 -26.61
N ALA A 331 -15.15 -6.88 -25.79
CA ALA A 331 -15.51 -8.22 -25.39
C ALA A 331 -15.59 -8.30 -23.86
N LEU A 332 -16.45 -9.19 -23.35
CA LEU A 332 -16.56 -9.43 -21.92
C LEU A 332 -15.31 -10.16 -21.43
N SER A 333 -14.60 -9.56 -20.48
CA SER A 333 -13.56 -10.25 -19.71
C SER A 333 -14.22 -11.27 -18.76
N PRO A 334 -13.72 -12.52 -18.68
CA PRO A 334 -14.26 -13.52 -17.76
C PRO A 334 -14.17 -13.02 -16.32
N THR A 335 -15.30 -12.90 -15.61
CA THR A 335 -15.29 -12.53 -14.19
C THR A 335 -14.54 -13.61 -13.40
N LEU A 336 -13.50 -13.20 -12.66
CA LEU A 336 -12.77 -14.08 -11.74
C LEU A 336 -13.76 -14.69 -10.72
N LYS A 337 -14.08 -15.98 -10.87
CA LYS A 337 -14.83 -16.74 -9.87
C LYS A 337 -13.89 -17.08 -8.73
N VAL A 338 -13.96 -16.34 -7.62
CA VAL A 338 -13.26 -16.72 -6.40
C VAL A 338 -13.89 -18.01 -5.89
N ARG A 339 -13.15 -19.13 -5.95
CA ARG A 339 -13.57 -20.38 -5.29
C ARG A 339 -13.44 -20.19 -3.79
N CYS A 340 -14.55 -19.89 -3.12
CA CYS A 340 -14.63 -19.94 -1.67
C CYS A 340 -14.67 -21.41 -1.25
N THR A 341 -13.51 -22.03 -1.01
CA THR A 341 -13.45 -23.33 -0.31
C THR A 341 -13.76 -23.09 1.15
N VAL A 342 -15.05 -23.14 1.50
CA VAL A 342 -15.47 -23.36 2.89
C VAL A 342 -15.07 -24.79 3.22
N ARG A 343 -13.98 -24.96 3.98
CA ARG A 343 -13.74 -26.23 4.66
C ARG A 343 -14.81 -26.32 5.76
N SER A 344 -15.82 -27.16 5.55
CA SER A 344 -16.69 -27.61 6.61
C SER A 344 -15.84 -28.25 7.70
N ALA A 345 -16.07 -27.83 8.95
CA ALA A 345 -15.43 -28.37 10.14
C ALA A 345 -15.69 -29.87 10.32
#